data_AF-A0A151SM77-F1
#
_entry.id   AF-A0A151SM77-F1
#
_cell.length_a   1.000
_cell.length_b   1.000
_cell.length_c   1.000
_cell.angle_alpha   90.00
_cell.angle_beta   90.00
_cell.angle_gamma   90.00
#
_symmetry.space_group_name_H-M   'P 1'
#
loop_
_entity.id
_entity.type
_entity.pdbx_description
1 polymer ?
#
loop_
_entity_poly.entity_id
_entity_poly.type
_entity_poly.pdbx_seq_one_letter_code
_entity_poly.pdbx_strand_id
1 'polypeptide(L)'
;QRKLLESIVNLFPAEKATFPIHFLYCLLRYVIYLHASITFKSELEKRISAILEHVTVDNLLVLSFIYDDERLFDLENFQRIISVFVEKEESNVALGLNGKRQDV
;
A
#
# COMPACT_ATOMS: atom_id res chain seq x y z
N GLN A 1 -15.72 16.22 3.35
CA GLN A 1 -14.62 15.67 2.55
C GLN A 1 -14.12 14.33 3.10
N ARG A 2 -13.68 14.22 4.36
CA ARG A 2 -13.25 12.94 4.97
C ARG A 2 -14.25 11.79 4.84
N LYS A 3 -15.51 11.99 5.24
CA LYS A 3 -16.56 10.95 5.15
C LYS A 3 -16.78 10.43 3.72
N LEU A 4 -16.66 11.31 2.73
CA LEU A 4 -16.78 10.94 1.32
C LEU A 4 -15.62 10.05 0.89
N LEU A 5 -14.39 10.41 1.28
CA LEU A 5 -13.21 9.60 1.05
C LEU A 5 -13.33 8.22 1.71
N GLU A 6 -13.82 8.18 2.95
CA GLU A 6 -14.11 6.95 3.69
C GLU A 6 -15.13 6.06 2.97
N SER A 7 -16.23 6.65 2.47
CA SER A 7 -17.21 5.93 1.66
C SER A 7 -16.60 5.39 0.37
N ILE A 8 -15.77 6.15 -0.34
CA ILE A 8 -15.15 5.72 -1.60
C ILE A 8 -14.29 4.47 -1.39
N VAL A 9 -13.41 4.46 -0.39
CA VAL A 9 -12.53 3.30 -0.15
C VAL A 9 -13.32 2.11 0.40
N ASN A 10 -14.38 2.34 1.18
CA ASN A 10 -15.26 1.26 1.65
C ASN A 10 -16.05 0.59 0.52
N LEU A 11 -16.22 1.26 -0.63
CA LEU A 11 -16.80 0.68 -1.84
C LEU A 11 -15.81 -0.19 -2.62
N PHE A 12 -14.52 -0.21 -2.24
CA PHE A 12 -13.54 -1.01 -2.94
C PHE A 12 -13.74 -2.50 -2.64
N PRO A 13 -13.71 -3.36 -3.68
CA PRO A 13 -13.81 -4.80 -3.48
C PRO A 13 -12.71 -5.28 -2.52
N ALA A 14 -13.05 -6.26 -1.68
CA ALA A 14 -12.09 -6.88 -0.76
C ALA A 14 -11.00 -7.67 -1.51
N GLU A 15 -11.30 -8.09 -2.74
CA GLU A 15 -10.46 -8.97 -3.55
C GLU A 15 -9.81 -8.22 -4.71
N LYS A 16 -8.47 -8.28 -4.71
CA LYS A 16 -7.53 -7.91 -5.79
C LYS A 16 -7.51 -6.45 -6.26
N ALA A 17 -6.32 -6.08 -6.72
CA ALA A 17 -5.87 -4.83 -7.32
C ALA A 17 -6.76 -4.36 -8.48
N THR A 18 -7.96 -3.86 -8.21
CA THR A 18 -8.85 -3.37 -9.28
C THR A 18 -8.45 -1.96 -9.74
N PHE A 19 -7.61 -1.28 -8.97
CA PHE A 19 -7.24 0.11 -9.20
C PHE A 19 -5.74 0.26 -9.50
N PRO A 20 -5.36 1.17 -10.41
CA PRO A 20 -3.96 1.53 -10.62
C PRO A 20 -3.29 1.98 -9.32
N ILE A 21 -2.01 1.63 -9.12
CA ILE A 21 -1.30 1.99 -7.88
C ILE A 21 -1.26 3.51 -7.63
N HIS A 22 -1.13 4.31 -8.70
CA HIS A 22 -1.18 5.76 -8.62
C HIS A 22 -2.48 6.27 -8.00
N PHE A 23 -3.62 5.67 -8.36
CA PHE A 23 -4.91 6.06 -7.82
C PHE A 23 -4.99 5.78 -6.31
N LEU A 24 -4.55 4.59 -5.88
CA LEU A 24 -4.56 4.22 -4.46
C LEU A 24 -3.58 5.07 -3.64
N TYR A 25 -2.40 5.38 -4.18
CA TYR A 25 -1.43 6.24 -3.52
C TYR A 25 -1.90 7.69 -3.40
N CYS A 26 -2.55 8.23 -4.43
CA CYS A 26 -3.22 9.53 -4.35
C CYS A 26 -4.28 9.55 -3.24
N LEU A 27 -5.07 8.48 -3.11
CA LEU A 27 -6.05 8.37 -2.01
C LEU A 27 -5.37 8.35 -0.64
N LEU A 28 -4.21 7.68 -0.50
CA LEU A 28 -3.45 7.67 0.75
C LEU A 28 -2.96 9.06 1.14
N ARG A 29 -2.47 9.84 0.17
CA ARG A 29 -2.11 11.24 0.39
C ARG A 29 -3.30 12.08 0.86
N TYR A 30 -4.46 11.90 0.25
CA TYR A 30 -5.70 12.58 0.67
C TYR A 30 -6.16 12.15 2.07
N VAL A 31 -5.99 10.88 2.44
CA VAL A 31 -6.27 10.38 3.79
C VAL A 31 -5.41 11.08 4.83
N ILE A 32 -4.11 11.22 4.55
CA ILE A 32 -3.15 11.89 5.43
C ILE A 32 -3.49 13.37 5.53
N TYR A 33 -3.71 14.04 4.40
CA TYR A 33 -4.04 15.46 4.34
C TYR A 33 -5.33 15.80 5.09
N LEU A 34 -6.35 14.94 5.00
CA LEU A 34 -7.63 15.13 5.69
C LEU A 34 -7.65 14.60 7.13
N HIS A 35 -6.50 14.13 7.65
CA HIS A 35 -6.37 13.52 8.98
C HIS A 35 -7.46 12.45 9.24
N ALA A 36 -7.62 11.51 8.29
CA ALA A 36 -8.56 10.42 8.47
C ALA A 36 -8.12 9.41 9.55
N SER A 37 -9.05 8.54 9.97
CA SER A 37 -8.77 7.61 11.07
C SER A 37 -7.56 6.70 10.77
N ILE A 38 -6.82 6.33 11.81
CA ILE A 38 -5.65 5.43 11.71
C ILE A 38 -6.04 4.08 11.09
N THR A 39 -7.22 3.56 11.46
CA THR A 39 -7.78 2.32 10.90
C THR A 39 -7.94 2.42 9.39
N PHE A 40 -8.47 3.56 8.91
CA PHE A 40 -8.69 3.78 7.49
C PHE A 40 -7.38 3.90 6.70
N LYS A 41 -6.40 4.62 7.28
CA LYS A 41 -5.05 4.70 6.72
C LYS A 41 -4.43 3.30 6.59
N SER A 42 -4.51 2.48 7.64
CA SER A 42 -3.93 1.13 7.65
C SER A 42 -4.57 0.19 6.62
N GLU A 43 -5.89 0.23 6.47
CA GLU A 43 -6.59 -0.60 5.47
C GLU A 43 -6.17 -0.23 4.04
N LEU A 44 -5.98 1.06 3.77
CA LEU A 44 -5.50 1.52 2.47
C LEU A 44 -4.05 1.11 2.21
N GLU A 45 -3.17 1.18 3.21
CA GLU A 45 -1.79 0.71 3.12
C GLU A 45 -1.69 -0.80 2.86
N LYS A 46 -2.50 -1.63 3.52
CA LYS A 46 -2.56 -3.08 3.25
C LYS A 46 -2.98 -3.36 1.81
N ARG A 47 -3.97 -2.63 1.31
CA ARG A 47 -4.43 -2.75 -0.08
C ARG A 47 -3.33 -2.35 -1.07
N ILE A 48 -2.66 -1.23 -0.84
CA ILE A 48 -1.52 -0.80 -1.67
C ILE A 48 -0.40 -1.85 -1.65
N SER A 49 -0.09 -2.40 -0.47
CA SER A 49 0.95 -3.43 -0.32
C SER A 49 0.61 -4.71 -1.09
N ALA A 50 -0.67 -5.11 -1.11
CA ALA A 50 -1.12 -6.29 -1.85
C ALA A 50 -1.01 -6.13 -3.37
N ILE A 51 -1.00 -4.90 -3.89
CA ILE A 51 -0.87 -4.67 -5.33
C ILE A 51 0.59 -4.50 -5.76
N LEU A 52 1.52 -4.26 -4.83
CA LEU A 52 2.94 -4.07 -5.13
C LEU A 52 3.58 -5.26 -5.83
N GLU A 53 3.11 -6.48 -5.56
CA GLU A 53 3.54 -7.70 -6.26
C GLU A 53 3.39 -7.63 -7.78
N HIS A 54 2.51 -6.75 -8.27
CA HIS A 54 2.18 -6.59 -9.69
C HIS A 54 2.62 -5.24 -10.28
N VAL A 55 3.38 -4.44 -9.53
CA VAL A 55 3.74 -3.07 -9.88
C VAL A 55 5.18 -3.03 -10.38
N THR A 56 5.40 -2.36 -11.51
CA THR A 56 6.75 -2.17 -12.06
C THR A 56 7.53 -1.13 -11.26
N VAL A 57 8.85 -1.21 -11.35
CA VAL A 57 9.77 -0.23 -10.76
C VAL A 57 9.45 1.19 -11.26
N ASP A 58 9.10 1.36 -12.53
CA ASP A 58 8.72 2.67 -13.08
C ASP A 58 7.52 3.30 -12.36
N ASN A 59 6.50 2.50 -12.06
CA ASN A 59 5.34 2.98 -11.31
C ASN A 59 5.75 3.40 -9.89
N LEU A 60 6.64 2.65 -9.23
CA LEU A 60 7.15 3.00 -7.90
C LEU A 60 8.01 4.27 -7.92
N LEU A 61 8.84 4.44 -8.94
CA LEU A 61 9.62 5.65 -9.13
C LEU A 61 8.69 6.85 -9.31
N VAL A 62 7.65 6.74 -10.15
CA VAL A 62 6.68 7.82 -10.32
C VAL A 62 5.95 8.15 -9.00
N LEU A 63 5.67 7.17 -8.13
CA LEU A 63 5.13 7.43 -6.77
C LEU A 63 6.11 8.19 -5.87
N SER A 64 7.40 7.86 -5.95
CA SER A 64 8.47 8.55 -5.22
C SER A 64 8.77 9.97 -5.74
N PHE A 65 8.39 10.23 -7.00
CA PHE A 65 8.61 11.49 -7.71
C PHE A 65 7.33 12.27 -8.01
N ILE A 66 6.22 12.07 -7.28
CA ILE A 66 5.05 12.93 -7.46
C ILE A 66 5.42 14.34 -7.02
N TYR A 67 5.89 15.13 -7.99
CA TYR A 67 6.26 16.53 -7.90
C TYR A 67 5.05 17.29 -7.39
N ASP A 68 5.13 17.70 -6.13
CA ASP A 68 4.31 18.76 -5.57
C ASP A 68 5.28 19.80 -5.04
N ASP A 69 5.10 21.05 -5.45
CA ASP A 69 6.07 22.15 -5.43
C ASP A 69 6.58 22.53 -4.02
N GLU A 70 6.05 21.92 -2.95
CA GLU A 70 6.41 22.27 -1.58
C GLU A 70 6.64 21.11 -0.59
N ARG A 71 6.56 19.83 -0.96
CA ARG A 71 6.83 18.74 0.01
C ARG A 71 7.55 17.53 -0.58
N LEU A 72 8.87 17.59 -0.47
CA LEU A 72 9.86 16.51 -0.57
C LEU A 72 9.68 15.33 0.43
N PHE A 73 8.51 15.15 1.04
CA PHE A 73 8.35 14.24 2.18
C PHE A 73 7.10 13.36 2.04
N ASP A 74 7.20 12.37 1.15
CA ASP A 74 6.43 11.13 1.30
C ASP A 74 7.34 9.89 1.41
N LEU A 75 8.65 10.12 1.61
CA LEU A 75 9.66 9.06 1.79
C LEU A 75 9.34 8.17 3.00
N GLU A 76 8.82 8.74 4.10
CA GLU A 76 8.47 7.97 5.30
C GLU A 76 7.29 7.02 5.04
N ASN A 77 6.22 7.47 4.36
CA ASN A 77 5.11 6.58 4.02
C ASN A 77 5.52 5.57 2.94
N PHE A 78 6.36 5.97 1.97
CA PHE A 78 6.92 5.05 0.96
C PHE A 78 7.79 3.97 1.61
N GLN A 79 8.68 4.34 2.53
CA GLN A 79 9.48 3.40 3.32
C GLN A 79 8.58 2.46 4.12
N ARG A 80 7.53 2.98 4.77
CA ARG A 80 6.57 2.17 5.52
C ARG A 80 5.84 1.15 4.65
N ILE A 81 5.40 1.54 3.47
CA ILE A 81 4.78 0.64 2.49
C ILE A 81 5.75 -0.47 2.07
N ILE A 82 7.02 -0.12 1.79
CA ILE A 82 8.05 -1.11 1.44
C ILE A 82 8.31 -2.07 2.60
N SER A 83 8.44 -1.56 3.83
CA SER A 83 8.65 -2.41 5.01
C SER A 83 7.54 -3.43 5.19
N VAL A 84 6.27 -3.01 5.05
CA VAL A 84 5.11 -3.92 5.14
C VAL A 84 5.15 -4.99 4.05
N PHE A 85 5.56 -4.62 2.83
CA PHE A 85 5.73 -5.59 1.75
C PHE A 85 6.84 -6.62 2.06
N VAL A 86 8.00 -6.17 2.52
CA VAL A 86 9.13 -7.03 2.87
C VAL A 86 8.76 -8.01 4.00
N GLU A 87 8.10 -7.52 5.06
CA GLU A 87 7.63 -8.36 6.18
C GLU A 87 6.66 -9.46 5.71
N LYS A 88 5.76 -9.13 4.76
CA LYS A 88 4.84 -10.10 4.17
C LYS A 88 5.60 -11.19 3.40
N GLU A 89 6.59 -10.80 2.60
CA GLU A 89 7.37 -11.75 1.79
C GLU A 89 8.28 -12.64 2.65
N GLU A 90 8.91 -12.10 3.70
CA GLU A 90 9.67 -12.90 4.67
C GLU A 90 8.78 -13.91 5.39
N SER A 91 7.55 -13.52 5.75
CA SER A 91 6.56 -14.43 6.34
C SER A 91 6.15 -15.54 5.37
N ASN A 92 5.91 -15.21 4.09
CA ASN A 92 5.61 -16.19 3.04
C ASN A 92 6.77 -17.20 2.85
N VAL A 93 8.02 -16.72 2.87
CA VAL A 93 9.21 -17.58 2.78
C VAL A 93 9.34 -18.48 4.02
N ALA A 94 9.12 -17.95 5.23
CA ALA A 94 9.17 -18.73 6.46
C ALA A 94 8.12 -19.86 6.51
N LEU A 95 6.91 -19.59 5.99
CA LEU A 95 5.86 -20.61 5.84
C LEU A 95 6.24 -21.66 4.79
N GLY A 96 6.92 -21.27 3.70
CA GLY A 96 7.42 -22.18 2.67
C GLY A 96 8.53 -23.13 3.15
N LEU A 97 9.34 -22.73 4.14
CA LEU A 97 10.39 -23.57 4.74
C LEU A 97 9.85 -24.59 5.76
N ASN A 98 8.69 -24.34 6.36
CA ASN A 98 8.04 -25.31 7.26
C ASN A 98 7.27 -26.41 6.52
N GLY A 99 6.93 -26.21 5.24
CA GLY A 99 6.29 -27.23 4.41
C GLY A 99 7.21 -28.29 3.81
N LYS A 100 8.53 -28.23 4.03
CA LYS A 100 9.53 -29.18 3.47
C LYS A 100 10.18 -30.12 4.49
N ARG A 101 9.63 -30.23 5.70
CA ARG A 101 10.19 -31.08 6.79
C ARG A 101 9.32 -32.27 7.20
N GLN A 102 8.39 -32.70 6.36
CA GLN A 102 7.71 -33.98 6.47
C GLN A 102 7.65 -34.57 5.06
N ASP A 103 8.72 -35.23 4.62
CA ASP A 103 8.77 -36.19 3.51
C ASP A 103 10.23 -36.64 3.29
N VAL A 104 10.84 -37.30 4.28
CA VAL A 104 11.89 -38.34 4.10
C VAL A 104 11.83 -39.31 5.28
#